data_AF-A0A7C6D6E2-F1
#
_entry.id   AF-A0A7C6D6E2-F1
#
_cell.length_a   1.000
_cell.length_b   1.000
_cell.length_c   1.000
_cell.angle_alpha   90.00
_cell.angle_beta   90.00
_cell.angle_gamma   90.00
#
_symmetry.space_group_name_H-M   'P 1'
#
loop_
_entity.id
_entity.type
_entity.pdbx_description
1 polymer ?
#
loop_
_entity_poly.entity_id
_entity_poly.type
_entity_poly.pdbx_seq_one_letter_code
_entity_poly.pdbx_strand_id
1 'polypeptide(L)'
;METTKLYSLNLGNIKAYLFAGLFILGNLLLPQLVHLIPNGGLIFLPIYFFTLIAAYKYGMYVGLLTAVFSPLANSLLFGMPVAAMLPAIMTKSVILAIAAALAAKHFGKVSIWGILLAILAYQFIGTGIEWVMTQNFFVAVQDFRMGI
;
A
#
# COMPACT_ATOMS: atom_id res chain seq x y z
N MET A 1 -3.43 21.23 20.49
CA MET A 1 -2.82 20.15 19.69
C MET A 1 -3.04 20.48 18.22
N GLU A 2 -1.98 20.77 17.46
CA GLU A 2 -2.10 20.91 16.01
C GLU A 2 -2.30 19.53 15.38
N THR A 3 -3.41 19.33 14.68
CA THR A 3 -3.66 18.12 13.91
C THR A 3 -3.04 18.25 12.53
N THR A 4 -2.32 17.22 12.07
CA THR A 4 -1.74 17.20 10.72
C THR A 4 -2.83 17.46 9.66
N LYS A 5 -2.59 18.43 8.78
CA LYS A 5 -3.49 18.77 7.68
C LYS A 5 -3.57 17.63 6.65
N LEU A 6 -4.79 17.24 6.32
CA LEU A 6 -5.08 16.30 5.23
C LEU A 6 -5.36 17.06 3.93
N TYR A 7 -4.98 16.47 2.80
CA TYR A 7 -5.20 16.96 1.46
C TYR A 7 -5.99 15.92 0.64
N SER A 8 -6.70 16.38 -0.39
CA SER A 8 -7.35 15.52 -1.37
C SER A 8 -7.01 16.04 -2.77
N LEU A 9 -5.85 15.65 -3.26
CA LEU A 9 -5.33 16.10 -4.56
C LEU A 9 -5.99 15.29 -5.69
N ASN A 10 -6.41 15.98 -6.75
CA ASN A 10 -6.97 15.37 -7.95
C ASN A 10 -5.89 15.16 -9.02
N LEU A 11 -6.23 14.40 -10.07
CA LEU A 11 -5.32 14.14 -11.20
C LEU A 11 -5.04 15.38 -12.06
N GLY A 12 -5.82 16.46 -11.95
CA GLY A 12 -5.53 17.73 -12.61
C GLY A 12 -4.45 18.56 -11.91
N ASN A 13 -4.07 18.19 -10.68
CA ASN A 13 -3.11 18.93 -9.88
C ASN A 13 -1.71 18.30 -9.97
N ILE A 14 -0.73 19.06 -10.44
CA ILE A 14 0.67 18.60 -10.55
C ILE A 14 1.23 18.06 -9.24
N LYS A 15 0.77 18.58 -8.08
CA LYS A 15 1.20 18.10 -6.77
C LYS A 15 0.81 16.64 -6.52
N ALA A 16 -0.27 16.14 -7.13
CA ALA A 16 -0.66 14.74 -7.00
C ALA A 16 0.44 13.82 -7.53
N TYR A 17 1.01 14.15 -8.70
CA TYR A 17 2.09 13.40 -9.32
C TYR A 17 3.42 13.57 -8.58
N LEU A 18 3.72 14.77 -8.08
CA LEU A 18 4.91 15.02 -7.27
C LEU A 18 4.91 14.15 -6.01
N PHE A 19 3.81 14.15 -5.25
CA PHE A 19 3.72 13.35 -4.04
C PHE A 19 3.65 11.86 -4.37
N ALA A 20 2.89 11.45 -5.41
CA ALA A 20 2.87 10.05 -5.84
C ALA A 20 4.28 9.56 -6.20
N GLY A 21 5.05 10.35 -6.96
CA GLY A 21 6.43 10.07 -7.32
C GLY A 21 7.34 9.94 -6.11
N LEU A 22 7.23 10.84 -5.13
CA LEU A 22 7.98 10.75 -3.87
C LEU A 22 7.68 9.46 -3.11
N PHE A 23 6.40 9.08 -3.03
CA PHE A 23 6.00 7.84 -2.35
C PHE A 23 6.37 6.59 -3.11
N ILE A 24 6.34 6.62 -4.45
CA ILE A 24 6.86 5.54 -5.30
C ILE A 24 8.36 5.38 -5.05
N LEU A 25 9.14 6.47 -5.05
CA LEU A 25 10.57 6.43 -4.72
C LEU A 25 10.82 5.87 -3.32
N GLY A 26 10.03 6.28 -2.32
CA GLY A 26 10.08 5.69 -0.98
C GLY A 26 9.81 4.18 -1.00
N ASN A 27 8.79 3.74 -1.74
CA ASN A 27 8.44 2.34 -1.94
C ASN A 27 9.45 1.56 -2.79
N LEU A 28 10.36 2.22 -3.50
CA LEU A 28 11.50 1.57 -4.17
C LEU A 28 12.68 1.42 -3.21
N LEU A 29 12.99 2.46 -2.44
CA LEU A 29 14.19 2.49 -1.59
C LEU A 29 14.01 1.66 -0.30
N LEU A 30 12.87 1.79 0.38
CA LEU A 30 12.66 1.15 1.67
C LEU A 30 12.70 -0.39 1.59
N PRO A 31 12.08 -1.07 0.60
CA PRO A 31 12.24 -2.51 0.46
C PRO A 31 13.70 -2.92 0.31
N GLN A 32 14.50 -2.19 -0.46
CA GLN A 32 15.91 -2.51 -0.67
C GLN A 32 16.73 -2.41 0.61
N LEU A 33 16.47 -1.37 1.44
CA LEU A 33 17.08 -1.26 2.76
C LEU A 33 16.70 -2.43 3.67
N VAL A 34 15.43 -2.84 3.61
CA VAL A 34 14.90 -3.93 4.41
C VAL A 34 15.42 -5.31 3.93
N HIS A 35 15.72 -5.48 2.65
CA HIS A 35 16.36 -6.68 2.12
C HIS A 35 17.80 -6.90 2.62
N LEU A 36 18.42 -5.89 3.25
CA LEU A 36 19.68 -6.07 3.99
C LEU A 36 19.52 -6.97 5.23
N ILE A 37 18.29 -7.11 5.73
CA ILE A 37 17.94 -8.02 6.82
C ILE A 37 17.43 -9.33 6.21
N PRO A 38 17.91 -10.50 6.66
CA PRO A 38 17.38 -11.79 6.21
C PRO A 38 15.84 -11.83 6.37
N ASN A 39 15.13 -12.18 5.29
CA ASN A 39 13.66 -12.18 5.22
C ASN A 39 12.96 -10.84 5.46
N GLY A 40 13.68 -9.71 5.54
CA GLY A 40 13.09 -8.42 5.87
C GLY A 40 11.95 -8.03 4.94
N GLY A 41 12.09 -8.27 3.63
CA GLY A 41 11.05 -7.92 2.66
C GLY A 41 9.71 -8.61 2.92
N LEU A 42 9.75 -9.83 3.45
CA LEU A 42 8.55 -10.60 3.84
C LEU A 42 7.97 -10.14 5.17
N ILE A 43 8.83 -9.76 6.13
CA ILE A 43 8.43 -9.38 7.49
C ILE A 43 7.80 -7.98 7.52
N PHE A 44 8.42 -7.00 6.86
CA PHE A 44 8.05 -5.60 7.03
C PHE A 44 7.07 -5.09 5.97
N LEU A 45 6.83 -5.85 4.89
CA LEU A 45 5.97 -5.49 3.75
C LEU A 45 6.01 -3.99 3.38
N PRO A 46 7.21 -3.41 3.16
CA PRO A 46 7.42 -1.96 3.14
C PRO A 46 6.63 -1.21 2.06
N ILE A 47 6.17 -1.90 1.02
CA ILE A 47 5.44 -1.31 -0.12
C ILE A 47 4.05 -0.76 0.24
N TYR A 48 3.43 -1.28 1.30
CA TYR A 48 2.13 -0.79 1.77
C TYR A 48 2.25 0.49 2.58
N PHE A 49 3.41 0.74 3.20
CA PHE A 49 3.61 1.84 4.14
C PHE A 49 3.43 3.21 3.47
N PHE A 50 4.17 3.48 2.40
CA PHE A 50 4.02 4.76 1.70
C PHE A 50 2.71 4.86 0.93
N THR A 51 2.13 3.74 0.50
CA THR A 51 0.79 3.70 -0.11
C THR A 51 -0.29 4.17 0.87
N LEU A 52 -0.24 3.67 2.11
CA LEU A 52 -1.13 4.11 3.18
C LEU A 52 -0.98 5.61 3.46
N ILE A 53 0.25 6.11 3.60
CA ILE A 53 0.51 7.54 3.86
C ILE A 53 0.03 8.40 2.68
N ALA A 54 0.36 8.01 1.45
CA ALA A 54 -0.05 8.70 0.23
C ALA A 54 -1.58 8.86 0.18
N ALA A 55 -2.30 7.75 0.36
CA ALA A 55 -3.76 7.72 0.32
C ALA A 55 -4.39 8.51 1.47
N TYR A 56 -3.93 8.29 2.70
CA TYR A 56 -4.55 8.88 3.89
C TYR A 56 -4.30 10.40 3.95
N LYS A 57 -3.08 10.85 3.59
CA LYS A 57 -2.69 12.26 3.70
C LYS A 57 -3.00 13.08 2.47
N TYR A 58 -2.91 12.50 1.26
CA TYR A 58 -3.03 13.25 0.00
C TYR A 58 -4.24 12.84 -0.86
N GLY A 59 -4.98 11.83 -0.42
CA GLY A 59 -6.24 11.41 -1.04
C GLY A 59 -6.09 10.23 -2.00
N MET A 60 -7.25 9.77 -2.47
CA MET A 60 -7.41 8.53 -3.23
C MET A 60 -6.52 8.48 -4.48
N TYR A 61 -6.42 9.55 -5.26
CA TYR A 61 -5.65 9.53 -6.51
C TYR A 61 -4.15 9.34 -6.27
N VAL A 62 -3.57 10.05 -5.29
CA VAL A 62 -2.15 9.88 -4.94
C VAL A 62 -1.91 8.46 -4.43
N GLY A 63 -2.79 7.97 -3.55
CA GLY A 63 -2.75 6.60 -3.05
C GLY A 63 -2.81 5.54 -4.14
N LEU A 64 -3.74 5.66 -5.10
CA LEU A 64 -3.91 4.71 -6.20
C LEU A 64 -2.72 4.72 -7.17
N LEU A 65 -2.19 5.91 -7.51
CA LEU A 65 -0.97 6.01 -8.30
C LEU A 65 0.18 5.29 -7.61
N THR A 66 0.38 5.54 -6.31
CA THR A 66 1.40 4.84 -5.52
C THR A 66 1.16 3.33 -5.47
N ALA A 67 -0.09 2.88 -5.22
CA ALA A 67 -0.46 1.48 -5.11
C ALA A 67 -0.19 0.65 -6.37
N VAL A 68 -0.38 1.26 -7.55
CA VAL A 68 -0.22 0.59 -8.85
C VAL A 68 1.22 0.69 -9.32
N PHE A 69 1.81 1.89 -9.33
CA PHE A 69 3.12 2.09 -9.96
C PHE A 69 4.28 1.62 -9.08
N SER A 70 4.14 1.62 -7.75
CA SER A 70 5.22 1.14 -6.88
C SER A 70 5.59 -0.33 -7.13
N PRO A 71 4.66 -1.30 -7.08
CA PRO A 71 5.01 -2.70 -7.32
C PRO A 71 5.49 -2.96 -8.76
N LEU A 72 4.92 -2.26 -9.74
CA LEU A 72 5.36 -2.36 -11.13
C LEU A 72 6.80 -1.85 -11.31
N ALA A 73 7.11 -0.66 -10.80
CA ALA A 73 8.44 -0.10 -10.86
C ALA A 73 9.46 -0.95 -10.10
N ASN A 74 9.09 -1.45 -8.91
CA ASN A 74 9.99 -2.29 -8.11
C ASN A 74 10.30 -3.61 -8.83
N SER A 75 9.28 -4.26 -9.41
CA SER A 75 9.44 -5.49 -10.18
C SER A 75 10.29 -5.26 -11.43
N LEU A 76 10.07 -4.17 -12.16
CA LEU A 76 10.81 -3.85 -13.37
C LEU A 76 12.28 -3.52 -13.10
N LEU A 77 12.57 -2.80 -12.03
CA LEU A 77 13.93 -2.35 -11.70
C LEU A 77 14.76 -3.39 -10.95
N PHE A 78 14.12 -4.21 -10.11
CA PHE A 78 14.82 -5.10 -9.17
C PHE A 78 14.39 -6.57 -9.29
N GLY A 79 13.46 -6.91 -10.18
CA GLY A 79 12.96 -8.28 -10.34
C GLY A 79 12.05 -8.76 -9.19
N MET A 80 11.69 -7.88 -8.26
CA MET A 80 10.91 -8.19 -7.07
C MET A 80 9.78 -7.17 -6.85
N PRO A 81 8.54 -7.57 -6.51
CA PRO A 81 8.08 -8.96 -6.47
C PRO A 81 8.08 -9.58 -7.88
N VAL A 82 8.15 -10.90 -7.97
CA VAL A 82 8.06 -11.60 -9.26
C VAL A 82 6.71 -11.32 -9.92
N ALA A 83 6.66 -11.34 -11.25
CA ALA A 83 5.49 -10.93 -12.02
C ALA A 83 4.18 -11.65 -11.61
N ALA A 84 4.27 -12.93 -11.24
CA ALA A 84 3.12 -13.72 -10.79
C ALA A 84 2.47 -13.20 -9.48
N MET A 85 3.23 -12.48 -8.64
CA MET A 85 2.72 -11.91 -7.38
C MET A 85 2.14 -10.50 -7.57
N LEU A 86 2.42 -9.83 -8.69
CA LEU A 86 1.97 -8.46 -8.95
C LEU A 86 0.45 -8.29 -8.82
N PRO A 87 -0.41 -9.16 -9.40
CA PRO A 87 -1.85 -9.00 -9.30
C PRO A 87 -2.36 -8.97 -7.86
N ALA A 88 -1.86 -9.87 -7.01
CA ALA A 88 -2.24 -9.94 -5.60
C ALA A 88 -1.76 -8.71 -4.81
N ILE A 89 -0.49 -8.34 -4.96
CA ILE A 89 0.12 -7.19 -4.27
C ILE A 89 -0.53 -5.88 -4.69
N MET A 90 -0.79 -5.69 -5.99
CA MET A 90 -1.46 -4.50 -6.50
C MET A 90 -2.91 -4.43 -6.01
N THR A 91 -3.63 -5.55 -5.99
CA THR A 91 -5.01 -5.61 -5.48
C THR A 91 -5.07 -5.19 -4.01
N LYS A 92 -4.22 -5.78 -3.17
CA LYS A 92 -4.08 -5.40 -1.75
C LYS A 92 -3.73 -3.92 -1.59
N SER A 93 -2.76 -3.43 -2.35
CA SER A 93 -2.35 -2.01 -2.32
C SER A 93 -3.48 -1.06 -2.71
N VAL A 94 -4.28 -1.42 -3.71
CA VAL A 94 -5.44 -0.64 -4.16
C VAL A 94 -6.53 -0.61 -3.09
N ILE A 95 -6.85 -1.76 -2.48
CA ILE A 95 -7.83 -1.81 -1.38
C ILE A 95 -7.36 -0.95 -0.20
N LEU A 96 -6.08 -1.07 0.17
CA LEU A 96 -5.47 -0.25 1.21
C LEU A 96 -5.61 1.24 0.90
N ALA A 97 -5.26 1.65 -0.33
CA ALA A 97 -5.36 3.06 -0.74
C ALA A 97 -6.80 3.57 -0.70
N ILE A 98 -7.77 2.80 -1.18
CA ILE A 98 -9.18 3.17 -1.13
C ILE A 98 -9.66 3.28 0.32
N ALA A 99 -9.41 2.26 1.13
CA ALA A 99 -9.85 2.22 2.53
C ALA A 99 -9.22 3.36 3.35
N ALA A 100 -7.92 3.64 3.16
CA ALA A 100 -7.22 4.73 3.80
C ALA A 100 -7.78 6.10 3.41
N ALA A 101 -8.05 6.33 2.12
CA ALA A 101 -8.62 7.60 1.66
C ALA A 101 -10.07 7.80 2.17
N LEU A 102 -10.87 6.73 2.22
CA LEU A 102 -12.22 6.78 2.78
C LEU A 102 -12.20 7.03 4.29
N ALA A 103 -11.30 6.36 5.03
CA ALA A 103 -11.11 6.60 6.46
C ALA A 103 -10.67 8.04 6.73
N ALA A 104 -9.69 8.56 5.99
CA ALA A 104 -9.25 9.95 6.08
C ALA A 104 -10.41 10.94 5.86
N LYS A 105 -11.25 10.69 4.86
CA LYS A 105 -12.45 11.49 4.59
C LYS A 105 -13.48 11.42 5.71
N HIS A 106 -13.70 10.23 6.29
CA HIS A 106 -14.67 10.02 7.36
C HIS A 106 -14.23 10.68 8.69
N PHE A 107 -12.97 10.49 9.08
CA PHE A 107 -12.46 11.02 10.35
C PHE A 107 -12.02 12.49 10.27
N GLY A 108 -11.70 13.01 9.07
CA GLY A 108 -11.25 14.39 8.86
C GLY A 108 -9.88 14.72 9.46
N LYS A 109 -9.21 13.75 10.08
CA LYS A 109 -7.89 13.85 10.71
C LYS A 109 -7.17 12.50 10.68
N VAL A 110 -5.87 12.51 10.98
CA VAL A 110 -5.13 11.27 11.23
C VAL A 110 -5.73 10.59 12.45
N SER A 111 -6.25 9.38 12.25
CA SER A 111 -6.94 8.58 13.27
C SER A 111 -6.30 7.21 13.31
N ILE A 112 -5.87 6.76 14.49
CA ILE A 112 -5.36 5.40 14.66
C ILE A 112 -6.40 4.36 14.25
N TRP A 113 -7.68 4.62 14.56
CA TRP A 113 -8.78 3.77 14.14
C TRP A 113 -8.97 3.76 12.64
N GLY A 114 -8.78 4.89 11.97
CA GLY A 114 -8.84 4.96 10.50
C GLY A 114 -7.71 4.16 9.84
N ILE A 115 -6.51 4.22 10.40
CA ILE A 115 -5.36 3.43 9.94
C ILE A 115 -5.63 1.94 10.16
N LEU A 116 -6.07 1.54 11.36
CA LEU A 116 -6.40 0.15 11.67
C LEU A 116 -7.49 -0.38 10.74
N LEU A 117 -8.56 0.38 10.49
CA LEU A 117 -9.62 -0.02 9.55
C LEU A 117 -9.08 -0.22 8.14
N ALA A 118 -8.20 0.65 7.66
CA ALA A 118 -7.58 0.49 6.34
C ALA A 118 -6.70 -0.78 6.27
N ILE A 119 -5.96 -1.06 7.35
CA ILE A 119 -5.14 -2.27 7.48
C ILE A 119 -6.02 -3.53 7.46
N LEU A 120 -7.06 -3.57 8.29
CA LEU A 120 -7.97 -4.71 8.34
C LEU A 120 -8.70 -4.90 7.00
N ALA A 121 -9.10 -3.81 6.33
CA ALA A 121 -9.78 -3.89 5.04
C ALA A 121 -8.91 -4.55 3.97
N TYR A 122 -7.66 -4.11 3.76
CA TYR A 122 -6.81 -4.75 2.76
C TYR A 122 -6.41 -6.17 3.16
N GLN A 123 -6.26 -6.44 4.46
CA GLN A 123 -5.89 -7.77 4.92
C GLN A 123 -7.04 -8.77 4.66
N PHE A 124 -8.25 -8.49 5.13
CA PHE A 124 -9.38 -9.42 4.98
C PHE A 124 -9.92 -9.48 3.55
N ILE A 125 -10.18 -8.33 2.92
CA ILE A 125 -10.72 -8.30 1.57
C ILE A 125 -9.64 -8.75 0.58
N GLY A 126 -8.40 -8.28 0.76
CA GLY A 126 -7.30 -8.64 -0.12
C GLY A 126 -6.92 -10.11 -0.03
N THR A 127 -6.90 -10.72 1.16
CA THR A 127 -6.73 -12.19 1.29
C THR A 127 -7.90 -12.94 0.65
N GLY A 128 -9.14 -12.46 0.80
CA GLY A 128 -10.29 -13.06 0.12
C GLY A 128 -10.14 -13.06 -1.40
N ILE A 129 -9.74 -11.93 -1.99
CA ILE A 129 -9.54 -11.83 -3.44
C ILE A 129 -8.31 -12.64 -3.89
N GLU A 130 -7.21 -12.59 -3.14
CA GLU A 130 -6.02 -13.39 -3.45
C GLU A 130 -6.31 -14.89 -3.41
N TRP A 131 -7.17 -15.34 -2.50
CA TRP A 131 -7.63 -16.73 -2.48
C TRP A 131 -8.37 -17.11 -3.76
N VAL A 132 -9.25 -16.24 -4.25
CA VAL A 132 -9.92 -16.44 -5.55
C VAL A 132 -8.91 -16.41 -6.70
N MET A 133 -7.89 -15.56 -6.66
CA MET A 133 -6.86 -15.50 -7.70
C MET A 133 -5.96 -16.74 -7.74
N THR A 134 -5.56 -17.23 -6.57
CA THR A 134 -4.58 -18.32 -6.43
C THR A 134 -5.22 -19.70 -6.39
N GLN A 135 -6.53 -19.77 -6.11
CA GLN A 135 -7.26 -21.01 -5.83
C GLN A 135 -6.61 -21.86 -4.72
N ASN A 136 -5.78 -21.24 -3.88
CA ASN A 136 -5.02 -21.92 -2.84
C ASN A 136 -5.07 -21.12 -1.54
N PHE A 137 -5.80 -21.66 -0.57
CA PHE A 137 -5.99 -21.01 0.72
C PHE A 137 -4.66 -20.79 1.47
N PHE A 138 -3.74 -21.74 1.38
CA PHE A 138 -2.46 -21.70 2.09
C PHE A 138 -1.55 -20.56 1.60
N VAL A 139 -1.64 -20.24 0.30
CA VAL A 139 -0.96 -19.09 -0.31
C VAL A 139 -1.63 -17.78 0.13
N ALA A 140 -2.96 -17.71 0.07
CA ALA A 140 -3.69 -16.48 0.40
C ALA A 140 -3.55 -16.03 1.87
N VAL A 141 -3.36 -16.97 2.80
CA VAL A 141 -3.14 -16.66 4.22
C VAL A 141 -1.66 -16.53 4.60
N GLN A 142 -0.75 -16.54 3.62
CA GLN A 142 0.69 -16.48 3.88
C GLN A 142 1.08 -15.25 4.72
N ASP A 143 0.50 -14.09 4.43
CA ASP A 143 0.78 -12.85 5.17
C ASP A 143 0.44 -12.97 6.66
N PHE A 144 -0.68 -13.62 6.99
CA PHE A 144 -1.06 -13.87 8.38
C PHE A 144 -0.11 -14.85 9.07
N ARG A 145 0.39 -15.84 8.33
CA ARG A 145 1.29 -16.87 8.86
C ARG A 145 2.69 -16.37 9.10
N MET A 146 3.17 -15.41 8.30
CA MET A 146 4.49 -14.81 8.45
C MET A 146 4.52 -13.72 9.53
N GLY A 147 3.37 -13.15 9.89
CA GLY A 147 3.23 -12.13 10.93
C GLY A 147 3.01 -12.66 12.36
N ILE A 148 2.96 -13.99 12.55
CA ILE A 148 2.90 -14.69 13.85
C ILE A 148 4.30 -15.23 14.16
#